data_AF-A0AAP2Z157-F1
#
_entry.id   AF-A0AAP2Z157-F1
#
_cell.length_a   1.000
_cell.length_b   1.000
_cell.length_c   1.000
_cell.angle_alpha   90.00
_cell.angle_beta   90.00
_cell.angle_gamma   90.00
#
_symmetry.space_group_name_H-M   'P 1'
#
loop_
_entity.id
_entity.type
_entity.pdbx_description
1 polymer ?
#
loop_
_entity_poly.entity_id
_entity_poly.type
_entity_poly.pdbx_seq_one_letter_code
_entity_poly.pdbx_strand_id
1 'polypeptide(L)'
;MHHDGLEFHNVGELRAEDEYDGALIQRVPETVRTGLNEGAQRRMRHPAGVELRFVPEGEGTVELTLSTVPDNGVDEGVVRIFWGPFQGRRDFVPDDPEDVSSLSGVGSRGRREEYLVGEEPVTLELSVPERLTEIEPAVADDLAFHPQVCRVQLPGEHRGGFVQYHEIEGDVRPPRNDELPDRRYLAYGTSITEGESPLAEHLTYASQTARRLDADLLNLGSCGTAYCDPAMAEHIAGEEWDVATLALSVNMVGTFSLEEFRSRAAAMVETVAEAHPDDPIACITLYTHASDVCGDEDAADRAEAFRGALREIVADSPHENVHLLEGTDMLPSIAGLTPDLVHPGDDAMITMGENLARELEALLSE
;
A
#
# COMPACT_ATOMS: atom_id res chain seq x y z
N MET A 1 6.14 -12.84 4.42
CA MET A 1 7.22 -13.83 4.73
C MET A 1 7.76 -13.60 6.16
N HIS A 2 8.41 -14.58 6.81
CA HIS A 2 8.99 -14.39 8.16
C HIS A 2 10.53 -14.39 8.15
N HIS A 3 11.16 -13.46 8.87
CA HIS A 3 12.61 -13.36 9.03
C HIS A 3 12.93 -12.64 10.34
N ASP A 4 13.96 -13.11 11.07
CA ASP A 4 14.39 -12.57 12.38
C ASP A 4 13.30 -12.33 13.43
N GLY A 5 12.23 -13.14 13.39
CA GLY A 5 11.10 -12.97 14.31
C GLY A 5 10.12 -11.87 13.91
N LEU A 6 10.25 -11.26 12.74
CA LEU A 6 9.24 -10.40 12.13
C LEU A 6 8.45 -11.14 11.07
N GLU A 7 7.24 -10.68 10.84
CA GLU A 7 6.53 -10.82 9.59
C GLU A 7 6.80 -9.61 8.69
N PHE A 8 7.32 -9.88 7.50
CA PHE A 8 7.46 -8.92 6.40
C PHE A 8 6.21 -9.05 5.53
N HIS A 9 5.26 -8.13 5.72
CA HIS A 9 3.98 -8.09 5.03
C HIS A 9 4.06 -7.33 3.71
N ASN A 10 3.38 -7.82 2.66
CA ASN A 10 3.46 -7.31 1.29
C ASN A 10 4.90 -7.34 0.72
N VAL A 11 5.69 -8.34 1.13
CA VAL A 11 7.10 -8.54 0.72
C VAL A 11 7.24 -9.93 0.09
N GLY A 12 7.70 -9.95 -1.15
CA GLY A 12 7.97 -11.19 -1.88
C GLY A 12 9.38 -11.72 -1.64
N GLU A 13 10.36 -10.84 -1.38
CA GLU A 13 11.74 -11.25 -1.13
C GLU A 13 12.55 -10.19 -0.36
N LEU A 14 13.49 -10.65 0.46
CA LEU A 14 14.60 -9.85 0.99
C LEU A 14 15.87 -10.17 0.21
N ARG A 15 16.48 -9.16 -0.41
CA ARG A 15 17.61 -9.33 -1.31
C ARG A 15 18.89 -8.72 -0.75
N ALA A 16 19.87 -9.56 -0.49
CA ALA A 16 21.24 -9.12 -0.31
C ALA A 16 21.85 -8.75 -1.67
N GLU A 17 22.46 -7.57 -1.76
CA GLU A 17 23.22 -7.10 -2.92
C GLU A 17 24.62 -6.68 -2.45
N ASP A 18 25.67 -7.01 -3.21
CA ASP A 18 27.07 -6.78 -2.80
C ASP A 18 27.41 -5.29 -2.55
N GLU A 19 26.60 -4.37 -3.07
CA GLU A 19 26.76 -2.92 -2.94
C GLU A 19 26.23 -2.38 -1.61
N TYR A 20 25.41 -3.14 -0.89
CA TYR A 20 24.66 -2.68 0.27
C TYR A 20 24.89 -3.58 1.49
N ASP A 21 25.00 -2.95 2.67
CA ASP A 21 25.21 -3.68 3.93
C ASP A 21 23.90 -4.30 4.48
N GLY A 22 22.73 -3.80 4.05
CA GLY A 22 21.41 -4.32 4.41
C GLY A 22 20.74 -5.13 3.31
N ALA A 23 19.68 -5.85 3.67
CA ALA A 23 18.84 -6.58 2.71
C ALA A 23 17.75 -5.66 2.15
N LEU A 24 17.72 -5.51 0.83
CA LEU A 24 16.68 -4.75 0.14
C LEU A 24 15.34 -5.46 0.22
N ILE A 25 14.30 -4.69 0.53
CA ILE A 25 12.93 -5.16 0.61
C ILE A 25 12.26 -4.96 -0.75
N GLN A 26 11.67 -6.01 -1.33
CA GLN A 26 10.89 -5.91 -2.56
C GLN A 26 9.54 -6.62 -2.45
N ARG A 27 8.53 -6.07 -3.13
CA ARG A 27 7.12 -6.49 -3.02
C ARG A 27 6.81 -7.80 -3.70
N VAL A 28 7.58 -8.17 -4.72
CA VAL A 28 7.42 -9.44 -5.46
C VAL A 28 8.73 -10.21 -5.49
N PRO A 29 8.72 -11.55 -5.62
CA PRO A 29 9.94 -12.33 -5.78
C PRO A 29 10.77 -11.92 -7.00
N GLU A 30 12.08 -12.11 -6.97
CA GLU A 30 12.99 -11.76 -8.07
C GLU A 30 12.61 -12.43 -9.40
N THR A 31 12.12 -13.66 -9.32
CA THR A 31 11.64 -14.43 -10.48
C THR A 31 10.42 -13.78 -11.13
N VAL A 32 9.53 -13.15 -10.35
CA VAL A 32 8.41 -12.37 -10.86
C VAL A 32 8.93 -11.04 -11.39
N ARG A 33 9.73 -10.32 -10.59
CA ARG A 33 10.23 -8.97 -10.89
C ARG A 33 10.95 -8.90 -12.22
N THR A 34 11.81 -9.87 -12.52
CA THR A 34 12.58 -9.92 -13.78
C THR A 34 11.73 -10.29 -15.01
N GLY A 35 10.53 -10.82 -14.80
CA GLY A 35 9.54 -11.07 -15.85
C GLY A 35 8.61 -9.88 -16.15
N LEU A 36 8.66 -8.81 -15.35
CA LEU A 36 7.87 -7.60 -15.57
C LEU A 36 8.49 -6.68 -16.63
N ASN A 37 7.71 -5.71 -17.13
CA ASN A 37 8.27 -4.65 -17.96
C ASN A 37 9.36 -3.86 -17.22
N GLU A 38 10.32 -3.28 -17.96
CA GLU A 38 11.53 -2.64 -17.40
C GLU A 38 11.22 -1.63 -16.28
N GLY A 39 10.17 -0.84 -16.43
CA GLY A 39 9.78 0.15 -15.43
C GLY A 39 9.24 -0.51 -14.16
N ALA A 40 8.36 -1.50 -14.29
CA ALA A 40 7.78 -2.23 -13.17
C ALA A 40 8.84 -3.03 -12.38
N GLN A 41 9.89 -3.53 -13.04
CA GLN A 41 10.99 -4.23 -12.34
C GLN A 41 11.65 -3.35 -11.27
N ARG A 42 11.69 -2.03 -11.50
CA ARG A 42 12.20 -1.06 -10.53
C ARG A 42 11.13 -0.68 -9.52
N ARG A 43 9.87 -0.44 -9.93
CA ARG A 43 8.78 -0.03 -9.02
C ARG A 43 8.46 -1.07 -7.95
N MET A 44 8.60 -2.36 -8.26
CA MET A 44 8.39 -3.42 -7.28
C MET A 44 9.47 -3.50 -6.19
N ARG A 45 10.59 -2.77 -6.31
CA ARG A 45 11.58 -2.61 -5.24
C ARG A 45 11.21 -1.51 -4.25
N HIS A 46 10.26 -0.65 -4.58
CA HIS A 46 9.73 0.34 -3.63
C HIS A 46 8.75 -0.33 -2.66
N PRO A 47 8.82 -0.05 -1.35
CA PRO A 47 8.08 -0.81 -0.34
C PRO A 47 6.68 -0.22 -0.08
N ALA A 48 5.98 0.21 -1.14
CA ALA A 48 4.63 0.76 -1.02
C ALA A 48 3.65 -0.27 -0.41
N GLY A 49 3.01 0.09 0.71
CA GLY A 49 2.14 -0.84 1.45
C GLY A 49 2.87 -1.95 2.20
N VAL A 50 4.20 -1.93 2.29
CA VAL A 50 4.95 -2.87 3.13
C VAL A 50 4.85 -2.48 4.60
N GLU A 51 4.70 -3.51 5.44
CA GLU A 51 4.81 -3.39 6.89
C GLU A 51 5.77 -4.43 7.44
N LEU A 52 6.63 -4.02 8.37
CA LEU A 52 7.39 -4.94 9.21
C LEU A 52 6.64 -5.10 10.52
N ARG A 53 6.22 -6.34 10.83
CA ARG A 53 5.29 -6.62 11.92
C ARG A 53 5.88 -7.57 12.92
N PHE A 54 5.67 -7.29 14.20
CA PHE A 54 6.13 -8.14 15.29
C PHE A 54 5.36 -7.85 16.58
N VAL A 55 5.42 -8.79 17.52
CA VAL A 55 4.93 -8.63 18.89
C VAL A 55 6.13 -8.76 19.84
N PRO A 56 6.43 -7.76 20.69
CA PRO A 56 7.44 -7.89 21.74
C PRO A 56 7.01 -8.91 22.81
N GLU A 57 7.91 -9.79 23.25
CA GLU A 57 7.63 -10.82 24.27
C GLU A 57 8.24 -10.51 25.66
N GLY A 58 8.90 -9.36 25.83
CA GLY A 58 9.53 -8.93 27.09
C GLY A 58 9.24 -7.49 27.50
N GLU A 59 9.70 -7.10 28.70
CA GLU A 59 9.56 -5.74 29.26
C GLU A 59 10.60 -4.74 28.72
N GLY A 60 11.20 -5.02 27.56
CA GLY A 60 12.30 -4.25 26.96
C GLY A 60 11.88 -3.44 25.73
N THR A 61 12.74 -2.49 25.37
CA THR A 61 12.71 -1.82 24.07
C THR A 61 13.19 -2.79 22.99
N VAL A 62 12.54 -2.77 21.83
CA VAL A 62 12.97 -3.44 20.61
C VAL A 62 13.66 -2.41 19.72
N GLU A 63 14.82 -2.75 19.18
CA GLU A 63 15.61 -1.89 18.31
C GLU A 63 15.58 -2.43 16.88
N LEU A 64 15.02 -1.67 15.94
CA LEU A 64 14.93 -2.05 14.53
C LEU A 64 15.77 -1.11 13.67
N THR A 65 16.74 -1.63 12.93
CA THR A 65 17.65 -0.80 12.11
C THR A 65 17.29 -0.87 10.63
N LEU A 66 17.04 0.29 10.02
CA LEU A 66 16.67 0.45 8.61
C LEU A 66 17.54 1.52 7.92
N SER A 67 17.71 1.41 6.61
CA SER A 67 18.24 2.52 5.78
C SER A 67 17.50 2.60 4.45
N THR A 68 17.76 3.65 3.68
CA THR A 68 17.16 3.91 2.37
C THR A 68 18.26 4.04 1.33
N VAL A 69 18.16 3.33 0.21
CA VAL A 69 18.90 3.63 -1.01
C VAL A 69 18.15 4.72 -1.77
N PRO A 70 18.76 5.90 -2.04
CA PRO A 70 18.08 7.00 -2.70
C PRO A 70 17.59 6.61 -4.09
N ASP A 71 16.40 7.09 -4.43
CA ASP A 71 15.79 6.83 -5.72
C ASP A 71 14.84 7.96 -6.10
N ASN A 72 14.73 8.28 -7.39
CA ASN A 72 13.88 9.38 -7.90
C ASN A 72 14.11 10.77 -7.25
N GLY A 73 15.29 11.02 -6.68
CA GLY A 73 15.59 12.27 -5.98
C GLY A 73 14.97 12.37 -4.59
N VAL A 74 14.57 11.22 -4.01
CA VAL A 74 14.18 11.08 -2.61
C VAL A 74 15.29 10.35 -1.88
N ASP A 75 15.94 11.04 -0.95
CA ASP A 75 17.13 10.54 -0.23
C ASP A 75 16.78 10.01 1.18
N GLU A 76 15.57 10.30 1.64
CA GLU A 76 15.05 9.90 2.95
C GLU A 76 13.53 9.68 2.88
N GLY A 77 13.02 8.81 3.75
CA GLY A 77 11.59 8.57 3.84
C GLY A 77 11.09 8.48 5.27
N VAL A 78 9.81 8.81 5.45
CA VAL A 78 9.16 8.79 6.76
C VAL A 78 8.58 7.40 7.03
N VAL A 79 9.18 6.69 7.98
CA VAL A 79 8.66 5.45 8.54
C VAL A 79 7.65 5.76 9.63
N ARG A 80 6.50 5.07 9.59
CA ARG A 80 5.40 5.29 10.54
C ARG A 80 5.12 4.05 11.37
N ILE A 81 5.01 4.24 12.67
CA ILE A 81 4.73 3.15 13.61
C ILE A 81 3.24 3.14 13.93
N PHE A 82 2.66 1.94 13.90
CA PHE A 82 1.34 1.65 14.45
C PHE A 82 1.47 0.53 15.49
N TRP A 83 0.58 0.55 16.49
CA TRP A 83 0.36 -0.54 17.42
C TRP A 83 -1.08 -0.99 17.25
N GLY A 84 -1.32 -2.17 16.69
CA GLY A 84 -2.63 -2.55 16.16
C GLY A 84 -3.17 -1.48 15.18
N PRO A 85 -4.39 -0.95 15.38
CA PRO A 85 -4.92 0.16 14.57
C PRO A 85 -4.47 1.55 15.06
N PHE A 86 -3.75 1.65 16.17
CA PHE A 86 -3.39 2.92 16.80
C PHE A 86 -2.15 3.53 16.17
N GLN A 87 -2.29 4.73 15.60
CA GLN A 87 -1.14 5.48 15.10
C GLN A 87 -0.20 5.85 16.25
N GLY A 88 1.04 5.35 16.16
CA GLY A 88 2.10 5.62 17.12
C GLY A 88 2.44 7.11 17.19
N ARG A 89 2.96 7.52 18.35
CA ARG A 89 3.50 8.86 18.58
C ARG A 89 4.88 8.68 19.19
N ARG A 90 5.88 9.33 18.62
CA ARG A 90 7.14 9.55 19.32
C ARG A 90 6.98 10.78 20.19
N ASP A 91 7.16 10.62 21.50
CA ASP A 91 7.31 11.75 22.40
C ASP A 91 8.70 12.36 22.18
N PHE A 92 8.76 13.67 21.98
CA PHE A 92 10.02 14.41 21.90
C PHE A 92 10.84 14.22 23.17
N VAL A 93 12.03 13.64 23.02
CA VAL A 93 13.05 13.59 24.06
C VAL A 93 14.17 14.54 23.62
N PRO A 94 14.31 15.73 24.22
CA PRO A 94 15.41 16.62 23.86
C PRO A 94 16.75 15.98 24.21
N ASP A 95 17.73 16.09 23.30
CA ASP A 95 19.11 15.64 23.52
C ASP A 95 19.77 16.32 24.74
N ASP A 96 19.31 17.52 25.09
CA ASP A 96 19.75 18.27 26.27
C ASP A 96 18.55 18.67 27.16
N PRO A 97 18.43 18.14 28.40
CA PRO A 97 17.38 18.53 29.33
C PRO A 97 17.44 20.00 29.79
N GLU A 98 18.48 20.78 29.48
CA GLU A 98 18.53 22.22 29.75
C GLU A 98 17.87 23.09 28.65
N ASP A 99 17.67 22.57 27.44
CA ASP A 99 17.15 23.32 26.29
C ASP A 99 15.63 23.59 26.36
N VAL A 100 14.92 22.84 27.22
CA VAL A 100 13.49 23.05 27.53
C VAL A 100 13.21 24.30 28.37
N SER A 101 14.24 24.97 28.91
CA SER A 101 14.08 26.19 29.71
C SER A 101 13.76 27.45 28.89
N SER A 102 13.93 27.41 27.57
CA SER A 102 13.71 28.57 26.69
C SER A 102 12.26 28.73 26.18
N LEU A 103 11.41 27.71 26.36
CA LEU A 103 10.02 27.69 25.88
C LEU A 103 9.01 27.87 27.01
N SER A 104 9.12 29.00 27.72
CA SER A 104 8.10 29.43 28.67
C SER A 104 6.86 29.97 27.92
N GLY A 105 5.85 29.12 27.68
CA GLY A 105 4.54 29.64 27.25
C GLY A 105 3.54 28.66 26.63
N VAL A 106 3.98 27.48 26.18
CA VAL A 106 3.08 26.41 25.71
C VAL A 106 3.50 25.18 26.46
N GLY A 107 2.62 24.63 27.31
CA GLY A 107 2.92 23.42 28.08
C GLY A 107 3.52 22.34 27.18
N SER A 108 4.46 21.56 27.72
CA SER A 108 5.28 20.53 27.05
C SER A 108 4.43 19.44 26.37
N ARG A 109 3.68 19.80 25.35
CA ARG A 109 3.15 18.89 24.35
C ARG A 109 4.34 18.62 23.45
N GLY A 110 5.03 17.50 23.72
CA GLY A 110 6.21 17.06 22.97
C GLY A 110 6.00 17.23 21.47
N ARG A 111 7.04 17.72 20.79
CA ARG A 111 7.12 17.66 19.34
C ARG A 111 6.84 16.22 18.89
N ARG A 112 6.06 16.06 17.82
CA ARG A 112 5.93 14.75 17.16
C ARG A 112 7.18 14.59 16.31
N GLU A 113 8.03 13.63 16.62
CA GLU A 113 9.13 13.24 15.74
C GLU A 113 8.68 12.05 14.89
N GLU A 114 8.88 12.18 13.59
CA GLU A 114 8.70 11.09 12.63
C GLU A 114 10.04 10.36 12.50
N TYR A 115 10.04 9.05 12.24
CA TYR A 115 11.28 8.32 11.97
C TYR A 115 11.68 8.58 10.52
N LEU A 116 12.66 9.46 10.35
CA LEU A 116 13.24 9.77 9.05
C LEU A 116 14.38 8.80 8.79
N VAL A 117 14.27 8.00 7.74
CA VAL A 117 15.24 6.96 7.37
C VAL A 117 15.88 7.32 6.04
N GLY A 118 17.15 7.70 6.07
CA GLY A 118 17.96 8.04 4.90
C GLY A 118 19.03 6.98 4.60
N GLU A 119 20.10 7.38 3.91
CA GLU A 119 21.20 6.50 3.50
C GLU A 119 21.94 5.86 4.68
N GLU A 120 22.22 6.65 5.72
CA GLU A 120 22.85 6.14 6.93
C GLU A 120 21.83 5.31 7.73
N PRO A 121 22.20 4.08 8.17
CA PRO A 121 21.30 3.25 8.98
C PRO A 121 20.82 3.97 10.24
N VAL A 122 19.51 3.93 10.46
CA VAL A 122 18.83 4.50 11.62
C VAL A 122 18.18 3.39 12.42
N THR A 123 18.43 3.38 13.72
CA THR A 123 17.80 2.46 14.68
C THR A 123 16.57 3.09 15.30
N LEU A 124 15.43 2.41 15.16
CA LEU A 124 14.15 2.77 15.73
C LEU A 124 13.98 2.04 17.07
N GLU A 125 13.88 2.79 18.17
CA GLU A 125 13.54 2.26 19.48
C GLU A 125 12.01 2.15 19.64
N LEU A 126 11.51 0.92 19.83
CA LEU A 126 10.09 0.58 19.79
C LEU A 126 9.68 -0.13 21.09
N SER A 127 8.66 0.38 21.77
CA SER A 127 8.07 -0.24 22.96
C SER A 127 6.55 -0.09 22.93
N VAL A 128 5.83 -1.08 23.47
CA VAL A 128 4.36 -1.05 23.53
C VAL A 128 3.95 0.15 24.40
N PRO A 129 3.14 1.10 23.89
CA PRO A 129 2.68 2.23 24.68
C PRO A 129 1.90 1.75 25.91
N GLU A 130 2.22 2.30 27.09
CA GLU A 130 1.69 1.83 28.39
C GLU A 130 0.16 1.64 28.38
N ARG A 131 -0.59 2.62 27.88
CA ARG A 131 -2.06 2.55 27.80
C ARG A 131 -2.61 1.44 26.92
N LEU A 132 -1.85 0.98 25.93
CA LEU A 132 -2.29 -0.13 25.09
C LEU A 132 -2.16 -1.47 25.83
N THR A 133 -1.29 -1.56 26.84
CA THR A 133 -1.19 -2.76 27.70
C THR A 133 -2.35 -2.87 28.71
N GLU A 134 -3.09 -1.77 28.91
CA GLU A 134 -4.23 -1.68 29.83
C GLU A 134 -5.59 -1.92 29.14
N ILE A 135 -5.62 -2.13 27.81
CA ILE A 135 -6.87 -2.38 27.07
C ILE A 135 -7.49 -3.70 27.57
N GLU A 136 -8.80 -3.68 27.83
CA GLU A 136 -9.54 -4.88 28.20
C GLU A 136 -9.48 -5.92 27.05
N PRO A 137 -9.21 -7.21 27.32
CA PRO A 137 -9.05 -8.22 26.27
C PRO A 137 -10.20 -8.27 25.27
N ALA A 138 -11.45 -8.22 25.75
CA ALA A 138 -12.62 -8.21 24.87
C ALA A 138 -12.69 -6.99 23.92
N VAL A 139 -12.12 -5.85 24.31
CA VAL A 139 -12.01 -4.67 23.43
C VAL A 139 -10.87 -4.83 22.44
N ALA A 140 -9.77 -5.48 22.83
CA ALA A 140 -8.66 -5.78 21.94
C ALA A 140 -9.05 -6.81 20.87
N ASP A 141 -9.83 -7.83 21.24
CA ASP A 141 -10.31 -8.91 20.36
C ASP A 141 -11.29 -8.39 19.28
N ASP A 142 -11.94 -7.25 19.50
CA ASP A 142 -12.86 -6.59 18.54
C ASP A 142 -12.11 -5.71 17.50
N LEU A 143 -10.78 -5.58 17.59
CA LEU A 143 -9.97 -4.77 16.67
C LEU A 143 -9.34 -5.64 15.58
N ALA A 144 -9.33 -5.15 14.34
CA ALA A 144 -8.74 -5.86 13.20
C ALA A 144 -7.26 -6.25 13.39
N PHE A 145 -6.50 -5.46 14.15
CA PHE A 145 -5.15 -5.82 14.55
C PHE A 145 -5.07 -5.74 16.07
N HIS A 146 -4.48 -6.75 16.69
CA HIS A 146 -4.31 -6.75 18.13
C HIS A 146 -3.40 -5.59 18.58
N PRO A 147 -3.69 -4.86 19.68
CA PRO A 147 -2.92 -3.68 20.10
C PRO A 147 -1.44 -3.92 20.41
N GLN A 148 -1.04 -5.18 20.63
CA GLN A 148 0.37 -5.54 20.86
C GLN A 148 1.16 -5.78 19.57
N VAL A 149 0.51 -5.80 18.40
CA VAL A 149 1.19 -5.94 17.11
C VAL A 149 1.79 -4.59 16.74
N CYS A 150 3.12 -4.49 16.79
CA CYS A 150 3.86 -3.38 16.20
C CYS A 150 3.81 -3.53 14.67
N ARG A 151 3.48 -2.45 13.97
CA ARG A 151 3.46 -2.37 12.51
C ARG A 151 4.29 -1.18 12.08
N VAL A 152 5.44 -1.46 11.48
CA VAL A 152 6.36 -0.46 10.94
C VAL A 152 6.04 -0.28 9.46
N GLN A 153 5.28 0.76 9.14
CA GLN A 153 4.84 1.06 7.79
C GLN A 153 5.93 1.81 7.02
N LEU A 154 6.39 1.24 5.91
CA LEU A 154 7.48 1.77 5.11
C LEU A 154 6.98 2.76 4.04
N PRO A 155 7.77 3.79 3.69
CA PRO A 155 7.39 4.77 2.69
C PRO A 155 7.47 4.19 1.27
N GLY A 156 6.41 4.34 0.48
CA GLY A 156 6.42 4.02 -0.94
C GLY A 156 7.23 5.01 -1.78
N GLU A 157 7.30 4.77 -3.10
CA GLU A 157 8.19 5.47 -4.03
C GLU A 157 8.15 7.00 -4.00
N HIS A 158 6.98 7.58 -3.74
CA HIS A 158 6.81 9.05 -3.76
C HIS A 158 7.22 9.71 -2.43
N ARG A 159 7.56 8.89 -1.43
CA ARG A 159 7.85 9.30 -0.04
C ARG A 159 9.13 8.67 0.51
N GLY A 160 9.83 7.84 -0.27
CA GLY A 160 11.06 7.17 0.11
C GLY A 160 11.73 6.49 -1.08
N GLY A 161 12.99 6.10 -0.89
CA GLY A 161 13.73 5.26 -1.83
C GLY A 161 13.52 3.76 -1.57
N PHE A 162 14.46 2.92 -2.04
CA PHE A 162 14.43 1.49 -1.73
C PHE A 162 14.86 1.26 -0.28
N VAL A 163 14.02 0.63 0.54
CA VAL A 163 14.34 0.41 1.96
C VAL A 163 15.15 -0.87 2.15
N GLN A 164 16.17 -0.77 2.99
CA GLN A 164 16.99 -1.86 3.46
C GLN A 164 16.65 -2.21 4.91
N TYR A 165 16.49 -3.50 5.18
CA TYR A 165 16.47 -4.06 6.52
C TYR A 165 17.87 -4.48 6.92
N HIS A 166 18.34 -4.07 8.10
CA HIS A 166 19.64 -4.47 8.63
C HIS A 166 19.49 -5.54 9.70
N GLU A 167 18.76 -5.23 10.78
CA GLU A 167 18.59 -6.13 11.91
C GLU A 167 17.43 -5.69 12.82
N ILE A 168 17.03 -6.61 13.70
CA ILE A 168 16.22 -6.34 14.87
C ILE A 168 16.92 -6.90 16.11
N GLU A 169 16.93 -6.13 17.19
CA GLU A 169 17.41 -6.57 18.51
C GLU A 169 16.28 -6.47 19.54
N GLY A 170 16.17 -7.47 20.40
CA GLY A 170 15.09 -7.60 21.38
C GLY A 170 14.36 -8.94 21.28
N ASP A 171 13.52 -9.24 22.27
CA ASP A 171 12.71 -10.46 22.27
C ASP A 171 11.40 -10.21 21.54
N VAL A 172 11.28 -10.77 20.32
CA VAL A 172 10.16 -10.55 19.41
C VAL A 172 9.71 -11.85 18.77
N ARG A 173 8.43 -11.88 18.40
CA ARG A 173 7.86 -12.93 17.54
C ARG A 173 7.00 -12.33 16.42
N PRO A 174 6.74 -13.08 15.36
CA PRO A 174 5.72 -12.70 14.40
C PRO A 174 4.34 -12.63 15.08
N PRO A 175 3.42 -11.80 14.57
CA PRO A 175 2.02 -11.86 14.96
C PRO A 175 1.44 -13.26 14.70
N ARG A 176 0.47 -13.65 15.50
CA ARG A 176 -0.34 -14.84 15.27
C ARG A 176 -1.52 -14.48 14.38
N ASN A 177 -2.12 -15.47 13.73
CA ASN A 177 -3.27 -15.24 12.85
C ASN A 177 -4.44 -14.57 13.59
N ASP A 178 -4.68 -14.91 14.86
CA ASP A 178 -5.72 -14.30 15.69
C ASP A 178 -5.38 -12.88 16.20
N GLU A 179 -4.20 -12.37 15.86
CA GLU A 179 -3.77 -11.00 16.14
C GLU A 179 -3.79 -10.09 14.89
N LEU A 180 -4.17 -10.66 13.74
CA LEU A 180 -4.21 -10.02 12.42
C LEU A 180 -5.64 -10.05 11.85
N PRO A 181 -5.93 -9.25 10.81
CA PRO A 181 -7.20 -9.32 10.12
C PRO A 181 -7.42 -10.71 9.49
N ASP A 182 -8.63 -11.24 9.63
CA ASP A 182 -9.01 -12.53 9.03
C ASP A 182 -9.21 -12.46 7.51
N ARG A 183 -9.30 -11.25 6.94
CA ARG A 183 -9.46 -11.02 5.50
C ARG A 183 -8.22 -10.38 4.91
N ARG A 184 -8.00 -10.60 3.62
CA ARG A 184 -6.95 -9.98 2.81
C ARG A 184 -7.55 -9.30 1.59
N TYR A 185 -7.15 -8.06 1.37
CA TYR A 185 -7.51 -7.26 0.20
C TYR A 185 -6.27 -7.04 -0.68
N LEU A 186 -6.32 -7.52 -1.93
CA LEU A 186 -5.29 -7.26 -2.92
C LEU A 186 -5.67 -6.10 -3.83
N ALA A 187 -4.78 -5.12 -3.97
CA ALA A 187 -4.95 -3.99 -4.86
C ALA A 187 -3.84 -3.95 -5.91
N TYR A 188 -4.20 -4.12 -7.18
CA TYR A 188 -3.30 -3.93 -8.32
C TYR A 188 -3.76 -2.78 -9.21
N GLY A 189 -2.81 -1.96 -9.67
CA GLY A 189 -3.11 -0.84 -10.54
C GLY A 189 -1.96 0.13 -10.67
N THR A 190 -2.28 1.38 -10.94
CA THR A 190 -1.32 2.40 -11.35
C THR A 190 -0.72 3.15 -10.16
N SER A 191 -0.18 4.35 -10.39
CA SER A 191 0.33 5.24 -9.36
C SER A 191 -0.68 5.62 -8.29
N ILE A 192 -1.96 5.73 -8.67
CA ILE A 192 -3.04 6.02 -7.73
C ILE A 192 -3.18 4.86 -6.73
N THR A 193 -3.09 3.61 -7.21
CA THR A 193 -3.11 2.40 -6.35
C THR A 193 -1.87 2.32 -5.47
N GLU A 194 -0.70 2.58 -6.03
CA GLU A 194 0.56 2.60 -5.27
C GLU A 194 0.54 3.66 -4.17
N GLY A 195 -0.22 4.75 -4.38
CA GLY A 195 -0.44 5.80 -3.41
C GLY A 195 0.30 7.09 -3.72
N GLU A 196 0.34 7.52 -4.99
CA GLU A 196 0.90 8.81 -5.39
C GLU A 196 0.08 9.98 -4.82
N SER A 197 0.76 10.94 -4.21
CA SER A 197 0.28 12.22 -3.64
C SER A 197 -0.17 12.32 -2.16
N PRO A 198 -0.84 11.36 -1.49
CA PRO A 198 -1.22 11.54 -0.10
C PRO A 198 0.02 11.68 0.80
N LEU A 199 -0.12 12.37 1.92
CA LEU A 199 0.99 12.68 2.83
C LEU A 199 1.54 11.45 3.59
N ALA A 200 0.80 10.34 3.59
CA ALA A 200 1.21 9.12 4.28
C ALA A 200 0.55 7.87 3.69
N GLU A 201 1.21 6.72 3.86
CA GLU A 201 0.75 5.42 3.34
C GLU A 201 -0.65 5.01 3.86
N HIS A 202 -0.95 5.31 5.13
CA HIS A 202 -2.27 5.04 5.69
C HIS A 202 -3.40 5.91 5.13
N LEU A 203 -3.09 6.95 4.34
CA LEU A 203 -4.07 7.83 3.70
C LEU A 203 -4.38 7.43 2.26
N THR A 204 -3.65 6.46 1.69
CA THR A 204 -3.93 5.92 0.35
C THR A 204 -5.32 5.29 0.29
N TYR A 205 -6.00 5.34 -0.86
CA TYR A 205 -7.33 4.75 -0.98
C TYR A 205 -7.31 3.24 -0.70
N ALA A 206 -6.23 2.55 -1.09
CA ALA A 206 -6.05 1.13 -0.84
C ALA A 206 -5.98 0.84 0.67
N SER A 207 -5.20 1.60 1.42
CA SER A 207 -5.13 1.48 2.90
C SER A 207 -6.45 1.87 3.57
N GLN A 208 -7.12 2.91 3.09
CA GLN A 208 -8.42 3.35 3.60
C GLN A 208 -9.53 2.33 3.34
N THR A 209 -9.47 1.63 2.21
CA THR A 209 -10.38 0.52 1.87
C THR A 209 -10.14 -0.66 2.81
N ALA A 210 -8.89 -1.13 2.91
CA ALA A 210 -8.51 -2.25 3.77
C ALA A 210 -8.92 -2.03 5.24
N ARG A 211 -8.67 -0.84 5.77
CA ARG A 211 -9.05 -0.44 7.14
C ARG A 211 -10.56 -0.47 7.40
N ARG A 212 -11.40 -0.30 6.37
CA ARG A 212 -12.87 -0.31 6.49
C ARG A 212 -13.47 -1.70 6.32
N LEU A 213 -12.75 -2.57 5.63
CA LEU A 213 -13.12 -3.98 5.46
C LEU A 213 -12.60 -4.88 6.59
N ASP A 214 -11.86 -4.30 7.55
CA ASP A 214 -11.03 -5.05 8.51
C ASP A 214 -10.22 -6.13 7.79
N ALA A 215 -9.52 -5.70 6.74
CA ALA A 215 -8.73 -6.56 5.87
C ALA A 215 -7.25 -6.14 5.88
N ASP A 216 -6.39 -7.11 5.63
CA ASP A 216 -4.97 -6.94 5.47
C ASP A 216 -4.60 -6.65 4.00
N LEU A 217 -3.85 -5.57 3.76
CA LEU A 217 -3.66 -5.02 2.41
C LEU A 217 -2.43 -5.59 1.70
N LEU A 218 -2.60 -6.20 0.54
CA LEU A 218 -1.52 -6.43 -0.43
C LEU A 218 -1.57 -5.33 -1.49
N ASN A 219 -0.65 -4.37 -1.44
CA ASN A 219 -0.58 -3.28 -2.42
C ASN A 219 0.49 -3.56 -3.48
N LEU A 220 0.03 -3.95 -4.67
CA LEU A 220 0.86 -4.23 -5.84
C LEU A 220 0.78 -3.10 -6.89
N GLY A 221 0.35 -1.90 -6.49
CA GLY A 221 0.33 -0.72 -7.36
C GLY A 221 1.70 -0.44 -7.99
N SER A 222 1.72 -0.06 -9.26
CA SER A 222 2.92 0.12 -10.06
C SER A 222 2.84 1.43 -10.85
N CYS A 223 3.42 2.49 -10.30
CA CYS A 223 3.33 3.84 -10.85
C CYS A 223 3.92 3.88 -12.27
N GLY A 224 3.11 4.40 -13.20
CA GLY A 224 3.46 4.58 -14.60
C GLY A 224 3.69 3.28 -15.39
N THR A 225 3.54 2.10 -14.78
CA THR A 225 4.09 0.84 -15.32
C THR A 225 3.17 -0.37 -15.14
N ALA A 226 1.94 -0.16 -14.67
CA ALA A 226 0.91 -1.20 -14.63
C ALA A 226 0.36 -1.50 -16.03
N TYR A 227 1.02 -2.43 -16.74
CA TYR A 227 0.71 -2.76 -18.14
C TYR A 227 0.07 -4.13 -18.35
N CYS A 228 -0.46 -4.72 -17.27
CA CYS A 228 -1.02 -6.07 -17.27
C CYS A 228 0.02 -7.12 -17.72
N ASP A 229 1.23 -7.06 -17.16
CA ASP A 229 2.27 -8.05 -17.47
C ASP A 229 1.82 -9.45 -17.05
N PRO A 230 2.00 -10.49 -17.89
CA PRO A 230 1.61 -11.86 -17.54
C PRO A 230 2.24 -12.35 -16.23
N ALA A 231 3.51 -12.02 -15.98
CA ALA A 231 4.18 -12.40 -14.73
C ALA A 231 3.53 -11.77 -13.49
N MET A 232 2.93 -10.58 -13.61
CA MET A 232 2.17 -9.98 -12.51
C MET A 232 0.80 -10.64 -12.35
N ALA A 233 0.12 -10.97 -13.45
CA ALA A 233 -1.16 -11.70 -13.38
C ALA A 233 -0.98 -13.07 -12.73
N GLU A 234 0.05 -13.82 -13.12
CA GLU A 234 0.41 -15.11 -12.52
C GLU A 234 0.81 -14.98 -11.04
N HIS A 235 1.49 -13.89 -10.67
CA HIS A 235 1.82 -13.62 -9.27
C HIS A 235 0.55 -13.36 -8.46
N ILE A 236 -0.33 -12.47 -8.91
CA ILE A 236 -1.61 -12.17 -8.23
C ILE A 236 -2.46 -13.44 -8.09
N ALA A 237 -2.52 -14.27 -9.13
CA ALA A 237 -3.23 -15.55 -9.13
C ALA A 237 -2.62 -16.60 -8.18
N GLY A 238 -1.38 -16.41 -7.74
CA GLY A 238 -0.69 -17.28 -6.78
C GLY A 238 -0.70 -16.75 -5.34
N GLU A 239 -1.14 -15.52 -5.13
CA GLU A 239 -1.29 -14.92 -3.80
C GLU A 239 -2.62 -15.34 -3.17
N GLU A 240 -2.68 -15.32 -1.85
CA GLU A 240 -3.90 -15.58 -1.09
C GLU A 240 -4.59 -14.26 -0.72
N TRP A 241 -5.82 -14.06 -1.18
CA TRP A 241 -6.65 -12.89 -0.91
C TRP A 241 -8.14 -13.25 -0.96
N ASP A 242 -8.98 -12.49 -0.25
CA ASP A 242 -10.44 -12.69 -0.19
C ASP A 242 -11.20 -11.72 -1.11
N VAL A 243 -10.56 -10.63 -1.53
CA VAL A 243 -11.07 -9.70 -2.54
C VAL A 243 -9.92 -9.02 -3.26
N ALA A 244 -10.07 -8.81 -4.57
CA ALA A 244 -9.07 -8.12 -5.38
C ALA A 244 -9.66 -6.93 -6.15
N THR A 245 -8.86 -5.88 -6.34
CA THR A 245 -9.17 -4.78 -7.28
C THR A 245 -8.12 -4.67 -8.37
N LEU A 246 -8.58 -4.45 -9.60
CA LEU A 246 -7.75 -4.29 -10.79
C LEU A 246 -8.04 -2.94 -11.45
N ALA A 247 -7.20 -1.94 -11.20
CA ALA A 247 -7.30 -0.60 -11.79
C ALA A 247 -6.28 -0.40 -12.93
N LEU A 248 -6.62 -0.86 -14.14
CA LEU A 248 -5.64 -1.21 -15.19
C LEU A 248 -5.38 -0.14 -16.25
N SER A 249 -6.20 0.90 -16.34
CA SER A 249 -6.30 1.66 -17.59
C SER A 249 -5.31 2.84 -17.75
N VAL A 250 -5.08 3.66 -16.71
CA VAL A 250 -4.51 5.02 -16.92
C VAL A 250 -3.08 5.03 -17.47
N ASN A 251 -2.23 4.06 -17.12
CA ASN A 251 -0.87 4.00 -17.67
C ASN A 251 -0.83 3.50 -19.13
N MET A 252 -1.89 2.84 -19.57
CA MET A 252 -2.00 2.30 -20.93
C MET A 252 -2.62 3.30 -21.90
N VAL A 253 -3.37 4.30 -21.41
CA VAL A 253 -3.91 5.38 -22.25
C VAL A 253 -2.77 6.19 -22.85
N GLY A 254 -2.71 6.25 -24.18
CA GLY A 254 -1.66 6.96 -24.91
C GLY A 254 -0.34 6.19 -25.08
N THR A 255 -0.17 5.08 -24.34
CA THR A 255 1.00 4.18 -24.45
C THR A 255 0.71 2.99 -25.36
N PHE A 256 -0.48 2.41 -25.26
CA PHE A 256 -0.93 1.27 -26.05
C PHE A 256 -2.12 1.63 -26.93
N SER A 257 -2.29 0.90 -28.03
CA SER A 257 -3.53 0.94 -28.78
C SER A 257 -4.69 0.35 -27.96
N LEU A 258 -5.92 0.70 -28.33
CA LEU A 258 -7.11 0.15 -27.67
C LEU A 258 -7.20 -1.38 -27.83
N GLU A 259 -6.75 -1.92 -28.97
CA GLU A 259 -6.71 -3.36 -29.23
C GLU A 259 -5.71 -4.08 -28.32
N GLU A 260 -4.51 -3.51 -28.15
CA GLU A 260 -3.52 -4.06 -27.22
C GLU A 260 -3.99 -3.98 -25.76
N PHE A 261 -4.64 -2.87 -25.36
CA PHE A 261 -5.26 -2.77 -24.04
C PHE A 261 -6.29 -3.88 -23.82
N ARG A 262 -7.21 -4.08 -24.77
CA ARG A 262 -8.22 -5.14 -24.70
C ARG A 262 -7.59 -6.51 -24.51
N SER A 263 -6.61 -6.85 -25.35
CA SER A 263 -5.94 -8.15 -25.28
C SER A 263 -5.25 -8.39 -23.94
N ARG A 264 -4.58 -7.37 -23.39
CA ARG A 264 -3.80 -7.53 -22.15
C ARG A 264 -4.66 -7.50 -20.90
N ALA A 265 -5.61 -6.57 -20.82
CA ALA A 265 -6.53 -6.48 -19.70
C ALA A 265 -7.41 -7.73 -19.62
N ALA A 266 -7.94 -8.23 -20.74
CA ALA A 266 -8.69 -9.48 -20.77
C ALA A 266 -7.85 -10.67 -20.27
N ALA A 267 -6.60 -10.79 -20.74
CA ALA A 267 -5.72 -11.87 -20.28
C ALA A 267 -5.39 -11.78 -18.78
N MET A 268 -5.17 -10.58 -18.25
CA MET A 268 -4.95 -10.41 -16.80
C MET A 268 -6.20 -10.77 -15.99
N VAL A 269 -7.38 -10.28 -16.39
CA VAL A 269 -8.64 -10.61 -15.71
C VAL A 269 -8.91 -12.11 -15.74
N GLU A 270 -8.75 -12.75 -16.91
CA GLU A 270 -8.91 -14.20 -17.08
C GLU A 270 -7.99 -14.99 -16.15
N THR A 271 -6.68 -14.73 -16.18
CA THR A 271 -5.70 -15.45 -15.36
C THR A 271 -6.00 -15.35 -13.86
N VAL A 272 -6.39 -14.16 -13.40
CA VAL A 272 -6.68 -13.94 -11.97
C VAL A 272 -8.02 -14.59 -11.58
N ALA A 273 -9.04 -14.46 -12.42
CA ALA A 273 -10.36 -15.05 -12.17
C ALA A 273 -10.36 -16.57 -12.19
N GLU A 274 -9.64 -17.20 -13.12
CA GLU A 274 -9.50 -18.66 -13.20
C GLU A 274 -8.88 -19.26 -11.92
N ALA A 275 -7.98 -18.53 -11.26
CA ALA A 275 -7.31 -19.00 -10.05
C ALA A 275 -8.15 -18.81 -8.78
N HIS A 276 -9.08 -17.86 -8.79
CA HIS A 276 -9.91 -17.48 -7.64
C HIS A 276 -11.40 -17.51 -7.99
N PRO A 277 -11.97 -18.68 -8.31
CA PRO A 277 -13.35 -18.76 -8.83
C PRO A 277 -14.43 -18.31 -7.82
N ASP A 278 -14.11 -18.30 -6.54
CA ASP A 278 -15.04 -17.99 -5.45
C ASP A 278 -14.84 -16.58 -4.85
N ASP A 279 -13.70 -15.93 -5.10
CA ASP A 279 -13.35 -14.64 -4.49
C ASP A 279 -13.64 -13.48 -5.46
N PRO A 280 -14.31 -12.40 -5.02
CA PRO A 280 -14.68 -11.29 -5.90
C PRO A 280 -13.47 -10.50 -6.42
N ILE A 281 -13.49 -10.21 -7.72
CA ILE A 281 -12.54 -9.36 -8.43
C ILE A 281 -13.26 -8.13 -8.97
N ALA A 282 -12.93 -6.96 -8.45
CA ALA A 282 -13.47 -5.69 -8.92
C ALA A 282 -12.52 -5.02 -9.93
N CYS A 283 -12.90 -5.03 -11.20
CA CYS A 283 -12.22 -4.29 -12.27
C CYS A 283 -12.69 -2.83 -12.27
N ILE A 284 -11.78 -1.89 -12.07
CA ILE A 284 -12.10 -0.47 -11.90
C ILE A 284 -11.75 0.30 -13.17
N THR A 285 -12.73 1.00 -13.76
CA THR A 285 -12.51 1.88 -14.93
C THR A 285 -11.65 3.10 -14.56
N LEU A 286 -11.22 3.88 -15.57
CA LEU A 286 -10.50 5.14 -15.32
C LEU A 286 -11.26 6.04 -14.35
N TYR A 287 -10.58 6.46 -13.28
CA TYR A 287 -11.05 7.52 -12.39
C TYR A 287 -11.27 8.84 -13.15
N THR A 288 -12.03 9.75 -12.55
CA THR A 288 -12.18 11.12 -13.05
C THR A 288 -10.81 11.81 -13.09
N HIS A 289 -10.39 12.33 -14.25
CA HIS A 289 -9.08 12.97 -14.42
C HIS A 289 -9.10 14.08 -15.48
N ALA A 290 -7.93 14.66 -15.79
CA ALA A 290 -7.77 15.82 -16.65
C ALA A 290 -8.53 15.74 -17.99
N SER A 291 -8.53 14.57 -18.65
CA SER A 291 -9.22 14.37 -19.94
C SER A 291 -10.73 14.62 -19.86
N ASP A 292 -11.33 14.42 -18.69
CA ASP A 292 -12.77 14.60 -18.50
C ASP A 292 -13.16 16.09 -18.31
N VAL A 293 -12.20 16.98 -18.01
CA VAL A 293 -12.50 18.35 -17.56
C VAL A 293 -11.71 19.47 -18.27
N CYS A 294 -10.65 19.14 -19.01
CA CYS A 294 -9.81 20.13 -19.70
C CYS A 294 -10.29 20.51 -21.11
N GLY A 295 -11.39 19.93 -21.59
CA GLY A 295 -12.03 20.30 -22.88
C GLY A 295 -11.30 19.82 -24.13
N ASP A 296 -10.42 18.83 -24.00
CA ASP A 296 -9.82 18.13 -25.13
C ASP A 296 -10.70 16.93 -25.52
N GLU A 297 -11.49 17.10 -26.60
CA GLU A 297 -12.44 16.09 -27.06
C GLU A 297 -11.74 14.78 -27.47
N ASP A 298 -10.57 14.84 -28.11
CA ASP A 298 -9.83 13.65 -28.54
C ASP A 298 -9.27 12.86 -27.33
N ALA A 299 -8.87 13.57 -26.27
CA ALA A 299 -8.45 12.94 -25.01
C ALA A 299 -9.64 12.33 -24.27
N ALA A 300 -10.77 13.02 -24.20
CA ALA A 300 -11.99 12.55 -23.56
C ALA A 300 -12.53 11.28 -24.26
N ASP A 301 -12.64 11.30 -25.59
CA ASP A 301 -13.09 10.17 -26.40
C ASP A 301 -12.18 8.95 -26.22
N ARG A 302 -10.87 9.17 -26.13
CA ARG A 302 -9.90 8.10 -25.86
C ARG A 302 -10.06 7.52 -24.47
N ALA A 303 -10.21 8.35 -23.44
CA ALA A 303 -10.45 7.88 -22.08
C ALA A 303 -11.73 7.04 -22.02
N GLU A 304 -12.82 7.52 -22.63
CA GLU A 304 -14.09 6.78 -22.66
C GLU A 304 -13.98 5.47 -23.45
N ALA A 305 -13.23 5.44 -24.55
CA ALA A 305 -12.99 4.20 -25.29
C ALA A 305 -12.28 3.12 -24.42
N PHE A 306 -11.35 3.53 -23.57
CA PHE A 306 -10.68 2.62 -22.62
C PHE A 306 -11.61 2.18 -21.48
N ARG A 307 -12.44 3.08 -20.95
CA ARG A 307 -13.50 2.70 -19.99
C ARG A 307 -14.42 1.66 -20.61
N GLY A 308 -14.99 1.95 -21.79
CA GLY A 308 -15.87 1.06 -22.54
C GLY A 308 -15.24 -0.30 -22.83
N ALA A 309 -13.95 -0.34 -23.21
CA ALA A 309 -13.24 -1.60 -23.40
C ALA A 309 -13.16 -2.45 -22.12
N LEU A 310 -12.93 -1.86 -20.95
CA LEU A 310 -12.95 -2.61 -19.69
C LEU A 310 -14.36 -3.09 -19.33
N ARG A 311 -15.40 -2.28 -19.58
CA ARG A 311 -16.80 -2.71 -19.40
C ARG A 311 -17.12 -3.94 -20.24
N GLU A 312 -16.71 -3.94 -21.50
CA GLU A 312 -16.90 -5.08 -22.41
C GLU A 312 -16.13 -6.32 -21.94
N ILE A 313 -14.86 -6.17 -21.51
CA ILE A 313 -14.07 -7.29 -20.95
C ILE A 313 -14.80 -7.95 -19.78
N VAL A 314 -15.30 -7.16 -18.83
CA VAL A 314 -16.02 -7.70 -17.67
C VAL A 314 -17.36 -8.32 -18.08
N ALA A 315 -18.12 -7.66 -18.95
CA ALA A 315 -19.42 -8.16 -19.40
C ALA A 315 -19.34 -9.46 -20.22
N ASP A 316 -18.23 -9.65 -20.97
CA ASP A 316 -17.98 -10.85 -21.77
C ASP A 316 -17.24 -11.95 -20.98
N SER A 317 -16.81 -11.67 -19.74
CA SER A 317 -16.13 -12.63 -18.87
C SER A 317 -17.06 -13.82 -18.54
N PRO A 318 -16.59 -15.07 -18.65
CA PRO A 318 -17.37 -16.24 -18.25
C PRO A 318 -17.40 -16.43 -16.73
N HIS A 319 -16.61 -15.66 -15.99
CA HIS A 319 -16.38 -15.80 -14.55
C HIS A 319 -17.38 -14.96 -13.75
N GLU A 320 -18.17 -15.61 -12.89
CA GLU A 320 -19.25 -14.97 -12.11
C GLU A 320 -18.71 -14.03 -11.01
N ASN A 321 -17.46 -14.23 -10.58
CA ASN A 321 -16.78 -13.44 -9.55
C ASN A 321 -16.07 -12.18 -10.12
N VAL A 322 -16.22 -11.88 -11.41
CA VAL A 322 -15.64 -10.67 -12.02
C VAL A 322 -16.70 -9.56 -12.07
N HIS A 323 -16.44 -8.49 -11.35
CA HIS A 323 -17.33 -7.35 -11.19
C HIS A 323 -16.71 -6.09 -11.79
N LEU A 324 -17.55 -5.20 -12.32
CA LEU A 324 -17.13 -3.89 -12.82
C LEU A 324 -17.50 -2.82 -11.79
N LEU A 325 -16.54 -1.97 -11.44
CA LEU A 325 -16.79 -0.73 -10.71
C LEU A 325 -16.40 0.48 -11.56
N GLU A 326 -17.24 1.53 -11.54
CA GLU A 326 -16.92 2.76 -12.25
C GLU A 326 -15.96 3.62 -11.44
N GLY A 327 -14.78 3.92 -12.01
CA GLY A 327 -13.80 4.80 -11.37
C GLY A 327 -14.34 6.20 -11.10
N THR A 328 -15.30 6.67 -11.89
CA THR A 328 -15.98 7.95 -11.66
C THR A 328 -16.86 7.93 -10.42
N ASP A 329 -17.36 6.78 -9.99
CA ASP A 329 -18.14 6.66 -8.76
C ASP A 329 -17.23 6.59 -7.53
N MET A 330 -16.03 6.03 -7.69
CA MET A 330 -14.99 6.02 -6.65
C MET A 330 -14.43 7.43 -6.41
N LEU A 331 -14.18 8.18 -7.49
CA LEU A 331 -13.74 9.57 -7.47
C LEU A 331 -14.78 10.49 -8.14
N PRO A 332 -15.88 10.83 -7.43
CA PRO A 332 -17.02 11.56 -8.02
C PRO A 332 -16.79 13.06 -8.21
N SER A 333 -15.66 13.59 -7.74
CA SER A 333 -15.35 15.01 -7.79
C SER A 333 -13.87 15.21 -8.09
N ILE A 334 -13.57 16.20 -8.94
CA ILE A 334 -12.19 16.67 -9.16
C ILE A 334 -11.66 17.50 -7.98
N ALA A 335 -12.54 17.95 -7.08
CA ALA A 335 -12.11 18.66 -5.87
C ALA A 335 -11.37 17.68 -4.97
N GLY A 336 -10.07 17.93 -4.76
CA GLY A 336 -9.17 17.04 -4.02
C GLY A 336 -8.11 16.38 -4.91
N LEU A 337 -8.20 16.49 -6.23
CA LEU A 337 -7.08 16.21 -7.12
C LEU A 337 -5.95 17.23 -6.92
N THR A 338 -4.71 16.80 -7.14
CA THR A 338 -3.55 17.70 -7.17
C THR A 338 -3.56 18.56 -8.45
N PRO A 339 -2.66 19.56 -8.60
CA PRO A 339 -2.64 20.46 -9.75
C PRO A 339 -2.45 19.79 -11.12
N ASP A 340 -2.06 18.52 -11.18
CA ASP A 340 -2.00 17.75 -12.42
C ASP A 340 -3.37 17.25 -12.91
N LEU A 341 -4.41 17.34 -12.08
CA LEU A 341 -5.76 16.82 -12.33
C LEU A 341 -5.79 15.32 -12.64
N VAL A 342 -4.83 14.55 -12.12
CA VAL A 342 -4.76 13.08 -12.25
C VAL A 342 -4.69 12.44 -10.87
N HIS A 343 -3.78 12.90 -10.01
CA HIS A 343 -3.54 12.24 -8.73
C HIS A 343 -4.44 12.81 -7.63
N PRO A 344 -5.11 11.97 -6.82
CA PRO A 344 -5.87 12.43 -5.67
C PRO A 344 -4.97 12.71 -4.46
N GLY A 345 -5.19 13.85 -3.79
CA GLY A 345 -4.61 14.15 -2.49
C GLY A 345 -5.35 13.44 -1.34
N ASP A 346 -5.02 13.78 -0.10
CA ASP A 346 -5.49 13.10 1.12
C ASP A 346 -7.03 12.90 1.17
N ASP A 347 -7.80 13.99 1.08
CA ASP A 347 -9.26 13.94 1.22
C ASP A 347 -9.91 13.11 0.10
N ALA A 348 -9.38 13.19 -1.13
CA ALA A 348 -9.87 12.43 -2.27
C ALA A 348 -9.53 10.94 -2.13
N MET A 349 -8.32 10.59 -1.70
CA MET A 349 -7.92 9.20 -1.43
C MET A 349 -8.79 8.57 -0.32
N ILE A 350 -9.10 9.32 0.75
CA ILE A 350 -10.02 8.86 1.80
C ILE A 350 -11.41 8.61 1.25
N THR A 351 -11.94 9.55 0.47
CA THR A 351 -13.27 9.43 -0.17
C THR A 351 -13.34 8.22 -1.10
N MET A 352 -12.28 8.01 -1.90
CA MET A 352 -12.17 6.84 -2.77
C MET A 352 -12.17 5.54 -1.96
N GLY A 353 -11.42 5.48 -0.87
CA GLY A 353 -11.38 4.30 0.00
C GLY A 353 -12.71 4.01 0.70
N GLU A 354 -13.46 5.06 1.06
CA GLU A 354 -14.83 4.93 1.61
C GLU A 354 -15.82 4.36 0.60
N ASN A 355 -15.79 4.88 -0.63
CA ASN A 355 -16.68 4.41 -1.68
C ASN A 355 -16.34 2.98 -2.08
N LEU A 356 -15.05 2.69 -2.26
CA LEU A 356 -14.60 1.36 -2.65
C LEU A 356 -14.91 0.31 -1.58
N ALA A 357 -14.66 0.60 -0.30
CA ALA A 357 -14.99 -0.32 0.79
C ALA A 357 -16.49 -0.66 0.81
N ARG A 358 -17.38 0.31 0.55
CA ARG A 358 -18.82 0.07 0.49
C ARG A 358 -19.20 -0.91 -0.62
N GLU A 359 -18.61 -0.76 -1.81
CA GLU A 359 -18.87 -1.67 -2.93
C GLU A 359 -18.30 -3.06 -2.66
N LEU A 360 -17.07 -3.15 -2.15
CA LEU A 360 -16.44 -4.44 -1.86
C LEU A 360 -17.11 -5.20 -0.71
N GLU A 361 -17.62 -4.49 0.32
CA GLU A 361 -18.38 -5.10 1.41
C GLU A 361 -19.68 -5.75 0.90
N ALA A 362 -20.32 -5.14 -0.10
CA ALA A 362 -21.49 -5.74 -0.75
C ALA A 362 -21.12 -7.06 -1.43
N LEU A 363 -20.02 -7.08 -2.21
CA LEU A 363 -19.55 -8.28 -2.92
C LEU A 363 -19.11 -9.41 -1.97
N LEU A 364 -18.44 -9.07 -0.87
CA LEU A 364 -18.00 -10.04 0.15
C LEU A 364 -19.17 -10.65 0.96
N SER A 365 -20.38 -10.12 0.80
CA SER A 365 -21.57 -10.57 1.52
C SER A 365 -22.52 -11.41 0.66
N GLU A 366 -22.22 -11.62 -0.63
CA GLU A 366 -23.09 -12.32 -1.61
C GLU A 366 -23.03 -13.86 -1.53
#